data_AF-A0AA41SDH5-F1
#
_entry.id   AF-A0AA41SDH5-F1
#
_cell.length_a   1.000
_cell.length_b   1.000
_cell.length_c   1.000
_cell.angle_alpha   90.00
_cell.angle_beta   90.00
_cell.angle_gamma   90.00
#
_symmetry.space_group_name_H-M   'P 1'
#
loop_
_entity.id
_entity.type
_entity.pdbx_description
1 polymer ?
#
loop_
_entity_poly.entity_id
_entity_poly.type
_entity_poly.pdbx_seq_one_letter_code
_entity_poly.pdbx_strand_id
1 'polypeptide(L)'
;MASPLVFCSSTVNPNSSLAAYPKLSSLINKNNSSRSIISTSVSLIAAKNTFLHLPCISRTRTCSSLSNNYQDLNEEEEDEDLVQDLRVPSHWLIPSNALQESEWLKVALLKWLDDEYCVEDTNVEISEVAAKSYYESLVVLKEADLGMILLKMAKDLESVSYQESFHGAFSSANAAIQLISQRIELQSKNAIQS
;
A
#
# COMPACT_ATOMS: atom_id res chain seq x y z
N MET A 1 6.69 -64.87 22.99
CA MET A 1 5.44 -64.11 23.20
C MET A 1 5.26 -63.23 21.98
N ALA A 2 4.40 -63.66 21.06
CA ALA A 2 4.14 -62.98 19.80
C ALA A 2 2.83 -62.20 19.93
N SER A 3 2.86 -60.91 19.62
CA SER A 3 1.68 -60.06 19.46
C SER A 3 1.62 -59.57 18.01
N PRO A 4 0.44 -59.58 17.36
CA PRO A 4 0.32 -59.43 15.91
C PRO A 4 0.16 -57.98 15.45
N LEU A 5 0.49 -57.78 14.17
CA LEU A 5 0.21 -56.61 13.35
C LEU A 5 -1.30 -56.44 13.18
N VAL A 6 -1.80 -55.21 13.34
CA VAL A 6 -3.15 -54.82 12.91
C VAL A 6 -3.01 -53.84 11.75
N PHE A 7 -3.35 -54.36 10.57
CA PHE A 7 -3.73 -53.61 9.39
C PHE A 7 -5.19 -53.17 9.55
N CYS A 8 -5.49 -51.90 9.28
CA CYS A 8 -6.84 -51.47 8.89
C CYS A 8 -6.72 -50.54 7.68
N SER A 9 -7.32 -50.96 6.58
CA SER A 9 -7.48 -50.23 5.32
C SER A 9 -8.90 -49.68 5.19
N SER A 10 -9.02 -48.70 4.29
CA SER A 10 -10.23 -48.28 3.56
C SER A 10 -11.16 -47.34 4.37
N THR A 11 -11.71 -46.27 3.80
CA THR A 11 -12.40 -46.17 2.51
C THR A 11 -12.38 -44.75 1.94
N VAL A 12 -12.19 -44.70 0.62
CA VAL A 12 -12.50 -43.60 -0.30
C VAL A 12 -14.01 -43.37 -0.35
N ASN A 13 -14.47 -42.12 -0.38
CA ASN A 13 -15.55 -41.74 -1.31
C ASN A 13 -15.40 -40.27 -1.76
N PRO A 14 -15.52 -40.00 -3.07
CA PRO A 14 -15.34 -38.69 -3.69
C PRO A 14 -16.68 -37.95 -3.77
N ASN A 15 -16.63 -36.62 -3.91
CA ASN A 15 -17.56 -35.78 -4.68
C ASN A 15 -17.43 -34.32 -4.25
N SER A 16 -16.80 -33.49 -5.08
CA SER A 16 -17.39 -32.21 -5.47
C SER A 16 -16.54 -31.50 -6.53
N SER A 17 -17.11 -31.44 -7.72
CA SER A 17 -17.05 -30.30 -8.66
C SER A 17 -15.71 -29.94 -9.30
N LEU A 18 -15.49 -30.62 -10.42
CA LEU A 18 -14.90 -30.12 -11.66
C LEU A 18 -15.19 -28.62 -11.89
N ALA A 19 -14.19 -27.76 -11.73
CA ALA A 19 -14.18 -26.44 -12.37
C ALA A 19 -13.29 -26.54 -13.61
N ALA A 20 -13.94 -26.68 -14.75
CA ALA A 20 -13.32 -26.66 -16.06
C ALA A 20 -12.81 -25.24 -16.37
N TYR A 21 -11.49 -25.08 -16.46
CA TYR A 21 -10.90 -23.89 -17.06
C TYR A 21 -10.89 -24.07 -18.59
N PRO A 22 -11.38 -23.09 -19.38
CA PRO A 22 -11.25 -23.17 -20.83
C PRO A 22 -9.80 -22.92 -21.25
N LYS A 23 -9.33 -23.87 -22.07
CA LYS A 23 -8.06 -23.86 -22.80
C LYS A 23 -8.16 -22.84 -23.92
N LEU A 24 -7.42 -21.73 -23.83
CA LEU A 24 -7.25 -20.79 -24.94
C LEU A 24 -5.89 -20.99 -25.59
N SER A 25 -5.95 -21.45 -26.83
CA SER A 25 -4.86 -21.53 -27.79
C SER A 25 -4.93 -20.33 -28.74
N SER A 26 -3.85 -19.55 -28.86
CA SER A 26 -3.52 -18.73 -30.03
C SER A 26 -1.99 -18.52 -30.06
N LEU A 27 -1.30 -19.14 -31.01
CA LEU A 27 -0.82 -18.57 -32.28
C LEU A 27 0.06 -17.31 -32.15
N ILE A 28 1.38 -17.55 -32.19
CA ILE A 28 2.42 -16.90 -33.01
C ILE A 28 2.17 -15.43 -33.41
N ASN A 29 3.04 -14.53 -32.96
CA ASN A 29 3.73 -13.63 -33.90
C ASN A 29 5.15 -13.25 -33.40
N LYS A 30 6.13 -13.46 -34.27
CA LYS A 30 7.55 -13.09 -34.12
C LYS A 30 7.83 -11.90 -35.04
N ASN A 31 8.75 -11.04 -34.60
CA ASN A 31 9.39 -9.92 -35.31
C ASN A 31 8.60 -8.59 -35.21
N ASN A 32 9.20 -7.44 -34.88
CA ASN A 32 10.45 -6.89 -35.38
C ASN A 32 11.17 -5.94 -34.41
N SER A 33 12.49 -5.93 -34.54
CA SER A 33 13.42 -4.88 -34.12
C SER A 33 13.18 -3.56 -34.87
N SER A 34 13.18 -2.42 -34.17
CA SER A 34 13.89 -1.18 -34.58
C SER A 34 13.77 -0.03 -33.56
N ARG A 35 14.85 0.76 -33.51
CA ARG A 35 15.16 1.92 -32.66
C ARG A 35 14.38 3.19 -33.07
N SER A 36 14.27 4.16 -32.14
CA SER A 36 14.33 5.64 -32.31
C SER A 36 13.34 6.35 -31.36
N ILE A 37 13.76 6.97 -30.25
CA ILE A 37 14.18 8.39 -30.08
C ILE A 37 13.01 9.41 -30.22
N ILE A 38 12.67 10.04 -29.09
CA ILE A 38 12.11 11.39 -28.81
C ILE A 38 10.77 11.77 -29.47
N SER A 39 9.77 12.08 -28.64
CA SER A 39 9.07 13.38 -28.71
C SER A 39 8.16 13.60 -27.49
N THR A 40 8.57 14.52 -26.62
CA THR A 40 7.71 15.18 -25.63
C THR A 40 6.72 16.09 -26.34
N SER A 41 5.42 15.84 -26.17
CA SER A 41 4.39 16.85 -26.44
C SER A 41 3.37 16.86 -25.30
N VAL A 42 3.52 17.84 -24.41
CA VAL A 42 2.50 18.23 -23.45
C VAL A 42 1.52 19.12 -24.22
N SER A 43 0.29 18.65 -24.43
CA SER A 43 -0.77 19.50 -24.98
C SER A 43 -1.52 20.19 -23.84
N LEU A 44 -1.36 21.51 -23.78
CA LEU A 44 -2.24 22.42 -23.02
C LEU A 44 -3.66 22.34 -23.59
N ILE A 45 -4.65 22.11 -22.73
CA ILE A 45 -6.06 22.44 -23.03
C ILE A 45 -6.45 23.66 -22.20
N ALA A 46 -6.83 24.72 -22.91
CA ALA A 46 -7.26 25.99 -22.35
C ALA A 46 -8.73 25.94 -21.89
N ALA A 47 -8.88 26.17 -20.58
CA ALA A 47 -9.94 26.77 -19.78
C ALA A 47 -11.35 27.08 -20.36
N LYS A 48 -12.36 26.75 -19.54
CA LYS A 48 -13.49 27.65 -19.23
C LYS A 48 -13.62 27.80 -17.71
N ASN A 49 -13.36 29.01 -17.22
CA ASN A 49 -13.38 29.43 -15.81
C ASN A 49 -14.81 29.64 -15.28
N THR A 50 -15.06 29.23 -14.04
CA THR A 50 -15.76 30.01 -12.99
C THR A 50 -15.13 29.60 -11.64
N PHE A 51 -14.08 30.28 -11.17
CA PHE A 51 -14.06 31.50 -10.33
C PHE A 51 -14.44 31.28 -8.86
N LEU A 52 -13.44 30.97 -8.02
CA LEU A 52 -13.19 31.45 -6.64
C LEU A 52 -11.69 31.15 -6.34
N HIS A 53 -10.71 31.97 -6.76
CA HIS A 53 -10.07 33.11 -6.04
C HIS A 53 -9.45 32.75 -4.67
N LEU A 54 -8.22 32.18 -4.64
CA LEU A 54 -6.88 32.81 -4.37
C LEU A 54 -6.46 32.78 -2.86
N PRO A 55 -5.15 32.83 -2.49
CA PRO A 55 -3.96 33.06 -3.33
C PRO A 55 -2.76 32.09 -3.12
N CYS A 56 -2.05 31.85 -4.22
CA CYS A 56 -0.67 31.35 -4.24
C CYS A 56 0.28 32.51 -3.86
N ILE A 57 1.10 32.32 -2.84
CA ILE A 57 2.14 33.29 -2.43
C ILE A 57 3.42 32.99 -3.22
N SER A 58 3.66 33.79 -4.27
CA SER A 58 4.98 33.96 -4.88
C SER A 58 5.83 34.82 -3.97
N ARG A 59 6.76 34.22 -3.22
CA ARG A 59 7.70 34.96 -2.36
C ARG A 59 8.95 35.33 -3.14
N THR A 60 9.06 36.62 -3.47
CA THR A 60 10.27 37.28 -3.96
C THR A 60 11.39 37.17 -2.91
N ARG A 61 12.59 36.79 -3.36
CA ARG A 61 13.81 36.87 -2.54
C ARG A 61 14.34 38.30 -2.62
N THR A 62 14.32 39.01 -1.50
CA THR A 62 15.10 40.22 -1.29
C THR A 62 16.08 39.93 -0.16
N CYS A 63 17.37 39.91 -0.47
CA CYS A 63 18.43 39.88 0.53
C CYS A 63 18.62 41.31 1.06
N SER A 64 18.49 41.51 2.37
CA SER A 64 18.94 42.73 3.04
C SER A 64 19.74 42.35 4.29
N SER A 65 20.93 42.93 4.34
CA SER A 65 22.04 42.72 5.26
C SER A 65 21.77 43.12 6.71
N LEU A 66 22.31 42.31 7.61
CA LEU A 66 22.88 42.58 8.94
C LEU A 66 22.43 43.85 9.70
N SER A 67 21.84 43.64 10.87
CA SER A 67 22.24 44.37 12.08
C SER A 67 22.03 43.50 13.31
N ASN A 68 23.13 43.22 14.01
CA ASN A 68 23.16 42.53 15.29
C ASN A 68 22.52 43.42 16.37
N ASN A 69 21.57 42.89 17.11
CA ASN A 69 21.32 43.30 18.49
C ASN A 69 20.99 42.07 19.33
N TYR A 70 21.89 41.75 20.24
CA TYR A 70 21.66 40.84 21.34
C TYR A 70 20.81 41.54 22.39
N GLN A 71 19.61 41.01 22.62
CA GLN A 71 18.82 41.16 23.85
C GLN A 71 17.79 40.03 23.83
N ASP A 72 18.00 38.96 24.61
CA ASP A 72 17.67 38.84 26.04
C ASP A 72 16.27 38.23 26.22
N LEU A 73 16.29 36.93 26.55
CA LEU A 73 15.27 36.11 27.19
C LEU A 73 13.83 36.17 26.66
N ASN A 74 13.49 35.19 25.81
CA ASN A 74 12.44 34.21 26.09
C ASN A 74 12.73 32.97 25.23
N GLU A 75 13.06 31.85 25.90
CA GLU A 75 12.87 30.52 25.31
C GLU A 75 11.35 30.36 25.15
N GLU A 76 10.81 30.89 24.05
CA GLU A 76 9.61 30.29 23.48
C GLU A 76 10.08 28.91 23.05
N GLU A 77 9.80 27.91 23.89
CA GLU A 77 9.70 26.53 23.43
C GLU A 77 8.77 26.59 22.22
N GLU A 78 9.35 26.64 21.00
CA GLU A 78 8.63 26.21 19.82
C GLU A 78 8.20 24.80 20.20
N ASP A 79 6.92 24.65 20.54
CA ASP A 79 6.23 23.38 20.49
C ASP A 79 6.44 22.89 19.04
N GLU A 80 7.58 22.24 18.80
CA GLU A 80 7.86 21.52 17.57
C GLU A 80 6.68 20.58 17.44
N ASP A 81 5.71 20.95 16.61
CA ASP A 81 4.43 20.26 16.39
C ASP A 81 4.73 18.76 16.22
N LEU A 82 4.68 18.03 17.35
CA LEU A 82 5.23 16.70 17.44
C LEU A 82 4.33 15.82 16.58
N VAL A 83 4.76 15.56 15.34
CA VAL A 83 4.10 14.61 14.45
C VAL A 83 3.98 13.31 15.24
N GLN A 84 2.74 12.98 15.61
CA GLN A 84 2.48 11.83 16.47
C GLN A 84 2.98 10.58 15.75
N ASP A 85 3.94 9.86 16.36
CA ASP A 85 4.51 8.63 15.83
C ASP A 85 3.39 7.60 15.58
N LEU A 86 2.94 7.50 14.34
CA LEU A 86 1.87 6.59 13.94
C LEU A 86 2.44 5.18 13.80
N ARG A 87 2.25 4.38 14.85
CA ARG A 87 2.87 3.06 15.01
C ARG A 87 1.84 1.93 15.07
N VAL A 88 2.19 0.81 14.46
CA VAL A 88 1.44 -0.44 14.56
C VAL A 88 1.49 -1.00 16.00
N PRO A 89 0.38 -1.55 16.53
CA PRO A 89 0.38 -2.22 17.82
C PRO A 89 1.42 -3.34 17.92
N SER A 90 2.16 -3.39 19.03
CA SER A 90 3.27 -4.34 19.23
C SER A 90 2.85 -5.81 19.08
N HIS A 91 1.63 -6.16 19.46
CA HIS A 91 1.11 -7.53 19.34
C HIS A 91 0.90 -7.98 17.88
N TRP A 92 0.87 -7.06 16.90
CA TRP A 92 0.82 -7.42 15.48
C TRP A 92 2.18 -7.87 14.94
N LEU A 93 3.30 -7.59 15.62
CA LEU A 93 4.63 -8.06 15.22
C LEU A 93 4.85 -9.57 15.44
N ILE A 94 3.89 -10.23 16.10
CA ILE A 94 3.85 -11.68 16.29
C ILE A 94 3.46 -12.32 14.96
N PRO A 95 4.22 -13.30 14.42
CA PRO A 95 3.98 -13.82 13.07
C PRO A 95 2.55 -14.28 12.78
N SER A 96 1.86 -14.90 13.75
CA SER A 96 0.46 -15.30 13.59
C SER A 96 -0.50 -14.13 13.42
N ASN A 97 -0.30 -13.06 14.20
CA ASN A 97 -1.13 -11.86 14.14
C ASN A 97 -0.77 -11.03 12.91
N ALA A 98 0.52 -10.91 12.58
CA ALA A 98 0.99 -10.26 11.36
C ALA A 98 0.35 -10.91 10.12
N LEU A 99 0.32 -12.24 10.06
CA LEU A 99 -0.31 -12.97 8.96
C LEU A 99 -1.80 -12.65 8.88
N GLN A 100 -2.52 -12.66 10.01
CA GLN A 100 -3.94 -12.33 10.05
C GLN A 100 -4.21 -10.90 9.53
N GLU A 101 -3.44 -9.91 9.99
CA GLU A 101 -3.65 -8.51 9.58
C GLU A 101 -3.20 -8.27 8.13
N SER A 102 -2.20 -9.00 7.62
CA SER A 102 -1.83 -8.99 6.20
C SER A 102 -2.91 -9.59 5.30
N GLU A 103 -3.49 -10.72 5.67
CA GLU A 103 -4.60 -11.32 4.90
C GLU A 103 -5.84 -10.42 4.93
N TRP A 104 -6.11 -9.78 6.07
CA TRP A 104 -7.14 -8.75 6.15
C TRP A 104 -6.84 -7.58 5.20
N LEU A 105 -5.61 -7.07 5.20
CA LEU A 105 -5.20 -5.95 4.34
C LEU A 105 -5.37 -6.29 2.86
N LYS A 106 -5.02 -7.50 2.44
CA LYS A 106 -5.21 -7.96 1.05
C LYS A 106 -6.67 -7.76 0.61
N VAL A 107 -7.61 -8.31 1.38
CA VAL A 107 -9.04 -8.27 1.03
C VAL A 107 -9.58 -6.85 1.12
N ALA A 108 -9.19 -6.09 2.15
CA ALA A 108 -9.64 -4.72 2.36
C ALA A 108 -9.14 -3.78 1.26
N LEU A 109 -7.86 -3.90 0.87
CA LEU A 109 -7.26 -3.07 -0.15
C LEU A 109 -7.81 -3.39 -1.53
N LEU A 110 -7.97 -4.67 -1.87
CA LEU A 110 -8.59 -5.07 -3.14
C LEU A 110 -9.99 -4.45 -3.27
N LYS A 111 -10.80 -4.58 -2.23
CA LYS A 111 -12.14 -3.97 -2.22
C LYS A 111 -12.07 -2.45 -2.37
N TRP A 112 -11.18 -1.79 -1.64
CA TRP A 112 -11.05 -0.33 -1.73
C TRP A 112 -10.64 0.12 -3.13
N LEU A 113 -9.74 -0.61 -3.80
CA LEU A 113 -9.34 -0.34 -5.18
C LEU A 113 -10.50 -0.52 -6.15
N ASP A 114 -11.30 -1.58 -5.99
CA ASP A 114 -12.47 -1.84 -6.84
C ASP A 114 -13.63 -0.87 -6.59
N ASP A 115 -13.72 -0.28 -5.40
CA ASP A 115 -14.72 0.73 -5.05
C ASP A 115 -14.31 2.13 -5.56
N GLU A 116 -13.01 2.47 -5.53
CA GLU A 116 -12.47 3.77 -5.96
C GLU A 116 -12.19 3.83 -7.47
N TYR A 117 -11.77 2.70 -8.06
CA TYR A 117 -11.37 2.58 -9.45
C TYR A 117 -12.18 1.51 -10.18
N CYS A 118 -11.87 1.31 -11.46
CA CYS A 118 -12.41 0.20 -12.22
C CYS A 118 -11.91 -1.13 -11.62
N VAL A 119 -12.75 -2.17 -11.68
CA VAL A 119 -12.31 -3.54 -11.38
C VAL A 119 -11.30 -3.96 -12.44
N GLU A 120 -10.09 -4.29 -12.00
CA GLU A 120 -8.94 -4.64 -12.84
C GLU A 120 -8.17 -5.82 -12.23
N ASP A 121 -7.58 -6.68 -13.07
CA ASP A 121 -6.71 -7.76 -12.59
C ASP A 121 -5.47 -7.22 -11.84
N THR A 122 -5.00 -6.02 -12.22
CA THR A 122 -3.91 -5.31 -11.52
C THR A 122 -4.24 -5.05 -10.04
N ASN A 123 -5.51 -4.80 -9.68
CA ASN A 123 -5.91 -4.56 -8.29
C ASN A 123 -5.65 -5.79 -7.41
N VAL A 124 -5.82 -6.99 -7.99
CA VAL A 124 -5.50 -8.25 -7.30
C VAL A 124 -4.00 -8.32 -7.01
N GLU A 125 -3.15 -8.07 -8.01
CA GLU A 125 -1.70 -8.07 -7.85
C GLU A 125 -1.23 -7.04 -6.82
N ILE A 126 -1.76 -5.82 -6.86
CA ILE A 126 -1.48 -4.76 -5.88
C ILE A 126 -1.82 -5.23 -4.47
N SER A 127 -3.00 -5.81 -4.28
CA SER A 127 -3.45 -6.27 -2.96
C SER A 127 -2.55 -7.37 -2.39
N GLU A 128 -2.05 -8.27 -3.24
CA GLU A 128 -1.16 -9.36 -2.86
C GLU A 128 0.23 -8.86 -2.51
N VAL A 129 0.80 -7.98 -3.35
CA VAL A 129 2.12 -7.38 -3.11
C VAL A 129 2.10 -6.52 -1.86
N ALA A 130 1.06 -5.70 -1.66
CA ALA A 130 0.92 -4.86 -0.46
C ALA A 130 0.82 -5.70 0.82
N ALA A 131 -0.02 -6.73 0.83
CA ALA A 131 -0.19 -7.62 1.99
C ALA A 131 1.10 -8.38 2.34
N LYS A 132 1.80 -8.89 1.33
CA LYS A 132 3.12 -9.52 1.49
C LYS A 132 4.14 -8.53 2.02
N SER A 133 4.19 -7.33 1.43
CA SER A 133 5.12 -6.29 1.86
C SER A 133 4.92 -5.93 3.32
N TYR A 134 3.65 -5.78 3.73
CA TYR A 134 3.25 -5.52 5.12
C TYR A 134 3.70 -6.62 6.07
N TYR A 135 3.45 -7.89 5.72
CA TYR A 135 3.86 -9.04 6.53
C TYR A 135 5.38 -9.04 6.75
N GLU A 136 6.14 -8.84 5.69
CA GLU A 136 7.61 -8.79 5.75
C GLU A 136 8.11 -7.64 6.62
N SER A 137 7.49 -6.45 6.54
CA SER A 137 7.82 -5.33 7.44
C SER A 137 7.65 -5.71 8.91
N LEU A 138 6.51 -6.29 9.26
CA LEU A 138 6.21 -6.65 10.65
C LEU A 138 7.06 -7.81 11.17
N VAL A 139 7.27 -8.84 10.34
CA VAL A 139 7.88 -10.10 10.79
C VAL A 139 9.38 -10.12 10.61
N VAL A 140 9.87 -9.71 9.44
CA VAL A 140 11.29 -9.79 9.06
C VAL A 140 12.03 -8.54 9.53
N LEU A 141 11.50 -7.37 9.23
CA LEU A 141 12.15 -6.09 9.58
C LEU A 141 11.87 -5.66 11.03
N LYS A 142 10.82 -6.21 11.65
CA LYS A 142 10.31 -5.76 12.97
C LYS A 142 10.00 -4.27 12.98
N GLU A 143 9.58 -3.74 11.83
CA GLU A 143 9.22 -2.35 11.67
C GLU A 143 7.79 -2.13 12.16
N ALA A 144 7.60 -1.09 12.96
CA ALA A 144 6.29 -0.72 13.49
C ALA A 144 5.88 0.68 13.05
N ASP A 145 6.81 1.51 12.59
CA ASP A 145 6.54 2.85 12.06
C ASP A 145 5.80 2.76 10.72
N LEU A 146 4.62 3.39 10.62
CA LEU A 146 3.81 3.33 9.40
C LEU A 146 4.45 4.08 8.24
N GLY A 147 5.27 5.12 8.48
CA GLY A 147 6.02 5.81 7.44
C GLY A 147 7.08 4.90 6.81
N MET A 148 7.82 4.14 7.62
CA MET A 148 8.79 3.17 7.12
C MET A 148 8.12 2.01 6.39
N ILE A 149 6.99 1.52 6.91
CA ILE A 149 6.17 0.49 6.24
C ILE A 149 5.65 1.02 4.89
N LEU A 150 5.15 2.26 4.84
CA LEU A 150 4.69 2.91 3.61
C LEU A 150 5.79 2.92 2.54
N LEU A 151 6.99 3.36 2.92
CA LEU A 151 8.10 3.51 1.97
C LEU A 151 8.56 2.15 1.43
N LYS A 152 8.64 1.11 2.29
CA LYS A 152 8.92 -0.25 1.82
C LYS A 152 7.82 -0.74 0.88
N MET A 153 6.56 -0.55 1.25
CA MET A 153 5.42 -1.01 0.46
C MET A 153 5.35 -0.32 -0.90
N ALA A 154 5.54 1.00 -0.95
CA ALA A 154 5.60 1.75 -2.19
C ALA A 154 6.70 1.21 -3.11
N LYS A 155 7.89 0.91 -2.55
CA LYS A 155 9.00 0.30 -3.30
C LYS A 155 8.65 -1.09 -3.83
N ASP A 156 8.01 -1.94 -3.04
CA ASP A 156 7.63 -3.28 -3.50
C ASP A 156 6.56 -3.22 -4.59
N LEU A 157 5.63 -2.27 -4.49
CA LEU A 157 4.57 -2.04 -5.48
C LEU A 157 5.10 -1.48 -6.82
N GLU A 158 6.30 -0.91 -6.89
CA GLU A 158 6.93 -0.55 -8.17
C GLU A 158 7.17 -1.76 -9.09
N SER A 159 7.12 -2.99 -8.55
CA SER A 159 7.21 -4.21 -9.35
C SER A 159 5.95 -4.56 -10.14
N VAL A 160 4.81 -3.94 -9.80
CA VAL A 160 3.51 -4.16 -10.46
C VAL A 160 3.41 -3.34 -11.75
N SER A 161 2.71 -3.88 -12.76
CA SER A 161 2.46 -3.18 -14.02
C SER A 161 1.18 -2.34 -13.96
N TYR A 162 1.33 -1.02 -14.05
CA TYR A 162 0.20 -0.05 -14.04
C TYR A 162 -0.18 0.46 -15.44
N GLN A 163 0.22 -0.20 -16.53
CA GLN A 163 0.07 0.34 -17.90
C GLN A 163 -1.38 0.68 -18.29
N GLU A 164 -2.34 -0.07 -17.77
CA GLU A 164 -3.77 0.10 -18.05
C GLU A 164 -4.53 0.72 -16.87
N SER A 165 -3.86 1.01 -15.75
CA SER A 165 -4.46 1.48 -14.51
C SER A 165 -4.34 3.00 -14.34
N PHE A 166 -5.32 3.59 -13.65
CA PHE A 166 -5.38 5.04 -13.37
C PHE A 166 -4.66 5.46 -12.08
N HIS A 167 -4.08 4.51 -11.37
CA HIS A 167 -3.35 4.71 -10.11
C HIS A 167 -1.92 4.17 -10.24
N GLY A 168 -1.11 4.38 -9.19
CA GLY A 168 0.29 3.96 -9.17
C GLY A 168 0.73 3.52 -7.78
N ALA A 169 1.93 2.95 -7.70
CA ALA A 169 2.49 2.31 -6.50
C ALA A 169 2.32 3.14 -5.21
N PHE A 170 2.68 4.43 -5.23
CA PHE A 170 2.58 5.28 -4.05
C PHE A 170 1.12 5.57 -3.64
N SER A 171 0.22 5.76 -4.61
CA SER A 171 -1.21 5.95 -4.31
C SER A 171 -1.80 4.70 -3.67
N SER A 172 -1.50 3.52 -4.21
CA SER A 172 -1.95 2.24 -3.64
C SER A 172 -1.37 1.99 -2.25
N ALA A 173 -0.09 2.30 -2.03
CA ALA A 173 0.56 2.16 -0.73
C ALA A 173 -0.08 3.09 0.32
N ASN A 174 -0.40 4.34 -0.03
CA ASN A 174 -1.08 5.25 0.88
C ASN A 174 -2.47 4.77 1.26
N ALA A 175 -3.24 4.24 0.30
CA ALA A 175 -4.54 3.64 0.60
C ALA A 175 -4.41 2.48 1.59
N ALA A 176 -3.41 1.62 1.42
CA ALA A 176 -3.12 0.54 2.35
C ALA A 176 -2.83 1.04 3.78
N ILE A 177 -2.01 2.08 3.92
CA ILE A 177 -1.67 2.67 5.23
C ILE A 177 -2.89 3.34 5.89
N GLN A 178 -3.75 4.00 5.11
CA GLN A 178 -5.00 4.54 5.62
C GLN A 178 -5.90 3.43 6.17
N LEU A 179 -6.04 2.32 5.45
CA LEU A 179 -6.80 1.15 5.92
C LEU A 179 -6.20 0.58 7.22
N ILE A 180 -4.88 0.40 7.28
CA ILE A 180 -4.19 -0.06 8.50
C ILE A 180 -4.46 0.89 9.67
N SER A 181 -4.38 2.21 9.45
CA SER A 181 -4.61 3.21 10.48
C SER A 181 -6.04 3.12 11.04
N GLN A 182 -7.04 3.01 10.15
CA GLN A 182 -8.44 2.81 10.54
C GLN A 182 -8.64 1.51 11.33
N ARG A 183 -7.97 0.43 10.93
CA ARG A 183 -8.01 -0.87 11.62
C ARG A 183 -7.49 -0.76 13.06
N ILE A 184 -6.39 -0.03 13.26
CA ILE A 184 -5.82 0.24 14.59
C ILE A 184 -6.83 1.00 15.46
N GLU A 185 -7.44 2.06 14.92
CA GLU A 185 -8.46 2.83 15.66
C GLU A 185 -9.71 2.03 16.01
N LEU A 186 -10.15 1.13 15.14
CA LEU A 186 -11.31 0.28 15.41
C LEU A 186 -11.01 -0.73 16.52
N GLN A 187 -9.84 -1.35 16.50
CA GLN A 187 -9.43 -2.28 17.56
C GLN A 187 -9.24 -1.57 18.91
N SER A 188 -8.71 -0.33 18.91
CA SER A 188 -8.55 0.44 20.15
C SER A 188 -9.91 0.81 20.77
N LYS A 189 -10.90 1.21 19.96
CA LYS A 189 -12.27 1.50 20.43
C LYS A 189 -12.94 0.27 21.02
N ASN A 190 -12.78 -0.90 20.40
CA ASN A 190 -13.36 -2.15 20.89
C ASN A 190 -12.74 -2.61 22.22
N ALA A 191 -11.45 -2.37 22.43
CA ALA A 191 -10.75 -2.74 23.67
C ALA A 191 -11.17 -1.89 24.88
N ILE A 192 -11.70 -0.68 24.67
CA ILE A 192 -12.15 0.22 25.75
C ILE A 192 -13.57 -0.14 26.22
N GLN A 193 -14.35 -0.85 25.40
CA GLN A 193 -15.75 -1.20 25.68
C GLN A 193 -15.94 -2.59 26.32
N SER A 194 -14.87 -3.38 26.43
CA SER A 194 -14.85 -4.74 27.01
C SER A 194 -14.23 -4.76 28.40
#